data_AF-A0A135U7N8-F1
#
_entry.id   AF-A0A135U7N8-F1
#
_cell.length_a   1.000
_cell.length_b   1.000
_cell.length_c   1.000
_cell.angle_alpha   90.00
_cell.angle_beta   90.00
_cell.angle_gamma   90.00
#
_symmetry.space_group_name_H-M   'P 1'
#
loop_
_entity.id
_entity.type
_entity.pdbx_description
1 polymer ?
#
loop_
_entity_poly.entity_id
_entity_poly.type
_entity_poly.pdbx_seq_one_letter_code
_entity_poly.pdbx_strand_id
1 'polypeptide(L)'
;MAIKASTGVCKPSELAHLVLRTANPEKLVSFYQTFLNAKVTASSPLITFLTWDHEHHRLAILNDPTAVPRQDNTVGMDHFALTFNSLGDLLQSYKARRDLGIEPIWCVNHGMSTSMYYRDPDGGKIETQVDVFETKEDAVAYMTSAEFGEDPRGPRFDPEEMVKRFEAGEDERSLMKRTAFAKEETKG
;
A
#
# COMPACT_ATOMS: atom_id res chain seq x y z
N MET A 1 6.58 -4.17 41.36
CA MET A 1 7.60 -5.01 40.67
C MET A 1 8.61 -4.08 40.01
N ALA A 2 9.91 -4.37 40.11
CA ALA A 2 10.94 -3.57 39.43
C ALA A 2 11.11 -4.07 37.99
N ILE A 3 11.07 -3.17 37.02
CA ILE A 3 11.38 -3.48 35.62
C ILE A 3 12.89 -3.73 35.54
N LYS A 4 13.29 -4.97 35.24
CA LYS A 4 14.70 -5.31 35.03
C LYS A 4 15.10 -4.91 33.62
N ALA A 5 16.31 -4.36 33.46
CA ALA A 5 16.89 -4.15 32.15
C ALA A 5 17.03 -5.50 31.44
N SER A 6 16.46 -5.60 30.23
CA SER A 6 16.69 -6.73 29.33
C SER A 6 18.08 -6.61 28.69
N THR A 7 18.66 -7.74 28.29
CA THR A 7 19.95 -7.78 27.59
C THR A 7 19.87 -7.26 26.15
N GLY A 8 18.66 -6.98 25.64
CA GLY A 8 18.41 -6.39 24.33
C GLY A 8 17.12 -5.56 24.32
N VAL A 9 16.96 -4.70 23.31
CA VAL A 9 15.77 -3.86 23.16
C VAL A 9 14.54 -4.74 22.89
N CYS A 10 13.46 -4.53 23.64
CA CYS A 10 12.19 -5.22 23.38
C CYS A 10 11.61 -4.78 22.04
N LYS A 11 11.12 -5.73 21.24
CA LYS A 11 10.39 -5.40 20.01
C LYS A 11 9.01 -4.80 20.34
N PRO A 12 8.51 -3.84 19.54
CA PRO A 12 7.12 -3.39 19.66
C PRO A 12 6.15 -4.53 19.33
N SER A 13 4.93 -4.44 19.85
CA SER A 13 3.86 -5.41 19.56
C SER A 13 3.24 -5.20 18.17
N GLU A 14 3.18 -3.95 17.71
CA GLU A 14 2.54 -3.58 16.45
C GLU A 14 3.05 -2.24 15.91
N LEU A 15 2.74 -1.97 14.63
CA LEU A 15 2.74 -0.62 14.08
C LEU A 15 1.36 -0.01 14.31
N ALA A 16 1.24 0.86 15.31
CA ALA A 16 -0.06 1.42 15.71
C ALA A 16 -0.64 2.38 14.64
N HIS A 17 0.06 3.46 14.32
CA HIS A 17 -0.43 4.49 13.41
C HIS A 17 0.70 5.26 12.70
N LEU A 18 0.32 5.96 11.64
CA LEU A 18 1.14 6.94 10.94
C LEU A 18 0.55 8.35 11.16
N VAL A 19 1.41 9.36 11.19
CA VAL A 19 0.98 10.76 11.25
C VAL A 19 1.42 11.47 9.97
N LEU A 20 0.44 11.97 9.24
CA LEU A 20 0.67 12.83 8.08
C LEU A 20 0.45 14.29 8.49
N ARG A 21 1.05 15.19 7.73
CA ARG A 21 1.00 16.62 7.94
C ARG A 21 0.61 17.29 6.64
N THR A 22 -0.32 18.23 6.71
CA THR A 22 -0.90 18.87 5.52
C THR A 22 -1.31 20.31 5.80
N ALA A 23 -1.24 21.13 4.76
CA ALA A 23 -1.85 22.46 4.75
C ALA A 23 -3.32 22.44 4.32
N ASN A 24 -3.84 21.30 3.84
CA ASN A 24 -5.21 21.12 3.33
C ASN A 24 -5.89 19.91 4.01
N PRO A 25 -6.15 19.95 5.34
CA PRO A 25 -6.66 18.81 6.10
C PRO A 25 -7.98 18.26 5.55
N GLU A 26 -8.90 19.12 5.11
CA GLU A 26 -10.19 18.68 4.56
C GLU A 26 -10.01 17.78 3.32
N LYS A 27 -9.08 18.14 2.44
CA LYS A 27 -8.79 17.39 1.21
C LYS A 27 -8.12 16.05 1.52
N LEU A 28 -7.12 16.06 2.41
CA LEU A 28 -6.39 14.85 2.77
C LEU A 28 -7.26 13.87 3.59
N VAL A 29 -8.07 14.37 4.53
CA VAL A 29 -9.04 13.57 5.28
C VAL A 29 -10.04 12.93 4.33
N SER A 30 -10.67 13.71 3.44
CA SER A 30 -11.65 13.20 2.47
C SER A 30 -11.05 12.15 1.53
N PHE A 31 -9.80 12.35 1.11
CA PHE A 31 -9.06 11.37 0.33
C PHE A 31 -8.93 10.05 1.09
N TYR A 32 -8.45 10.04 2.33
CA TYR A 32 -8.24 8.79 3.07
C TYR A 32 -9.55 8.11 3.51
N GLN A 33 -10.60 8.87 3.79
CA GLN A 33 -11.94 8.30 3.99
C GLN A 33 -12.41 7.54 2.75
N THR A 34 -12.19 8.12 1.57
CA THR A 34 -12.58 7.50 0.29
C THR A 34 -11.66 6.33 -0.08
N PHE A 35 -10.34 6.55 -0.02
CA PHE A 35 -9.32 5.63 -0.50
C PHE A 35 -9.25 4.33 0.31
N LEU A 36 -9.47 4.41 1.63
CA LEU A 36 -9.38 3.27 2.56
C LEU A 36 -10.72 2.87 3.17
N ASN A 37 -11.82 3.53 2.79
CA ASN A 37 -13.08 3.45 3.53
C ASN A 37 -12.89 3.78 5.03
N ALA A 38 -11.98 4.71 5.33
CA ALA A 38 -11.63 5.06 6.70
C ALA A 38 -12.71 5.94 7.36
N LYS A 39 -12.85 5.80 8.67
CA LYS A 39 -13.78 6.57 9.51
C LYS A 39 -13.00 7.51 10.41
N VAL A 40 -13.48 8.74 10.54
CA VAL A 40 -12.96 9.67 11.55
C VAL A 40 -13.36 9.19 12.93
N THR A 41 -12.40 8.98 13.83
CA THR A 41 -12.65 8.56 15.21
C THR A 41 -12.70 9.75 16.17
N ALA A 42 -11.85 10.76 15.94
CA ALA A 42 -11.86 12.03 16.64
C ALA A 42 -11.27 13.13 15.76
N SER A 43 -11.69 14.38 15.98
CA SER A 43 -11.13 15.54 15.27
C SER A 43 -11.08 16.77 16.17
N SER A 44 -10.12 17.64 15.88
CA SER A 44 -9.88 18.93 16.52
C SER A 44 -9.32 19.91 15.48
N PRO A 45 -9.26 21.22 15.78
CA PRO A 45 -8.62 22.18 14.88
C PRO A 45 -7.16 21.85 14.52
N LEU A 46 -6.44 21.15 15.42
CA LEU A 46 -5.03 20.79 15.24
C LEU A 46 -4.86 19.47 14.46
N ILE A 47 -5.70 18.48 14.71
CA ILE A 47 -5.46 17.11 14.23
C ILE A 47 -6.76 16.32 14.06
N THR A 48 -6.81 15.47 13.04
CA THR A 48 -7.91 14.52 12.77
C THR A 48 -7.40 13.09 12.77
N PHE A 49 -8.13 12.19 13.41
CA PHE A 49 -7.77 10.77 13.55
C PHE A 49 -8.71 9.90 12.72
N LEU A 50 -8.14 8.95 11.97
CA LEU A 50 -8.87 8.02 11.11
C LEU A 50 -8.51 6.57 11.42
N THR A 51 -9.50 5.69 11.32
CA THR A 51 -9.33 4.24 11.42
C THR A 51 -10.05 3.50 10.30
N TRP A 52 -9.59 2.29 9.96
CA TRP A 52 -10.26 1.35 9.07
C TRP A 52 -10.34 -0.06 9.65
N ASP A 53 -9.85 -0.26 10.88
CA ASP A 53 -9.87 -1.55 11.56
C ASP A 53 -10.21 -1.38 13.07
N HIS A 54 -9.75 -2.31 13.90
CA HIS A 54 -10.04 -2.35 15.33
C HIS A 54 -9.24 -1.31 16.14
N GLU A 55 -8.16 -0.75 15.59
CA GLU A 55 -7.32 0.21 16.31
C GLU A 55 -8.02 1.58 16.40
N HIS A 56 -7.81 2.29 17.51
CA HIS A 56 -8.46 3.57 17.78
C HIS A 56 -8.13 4.64 16.72
N HIS A 57 -6.98 4.52 16.06
CA HIS A 57 -6.66 5.17 14.79
C HIS A 57 -5.45 4.49 14.13
N ARG A 58 -5.44 4.43 12.80
CA ARG A 58 -4.27 4.02 12.00
C ARG A 58 -3.59 5.20 11.33
N LEU A 59 -4.31 6.31 11.17
CA LEU A 59 -3.81 7.54 10.58
C LEU A 59 -4.20 8.73 11.44
N ALA A 60 -3.26 9.65 11.66
CA ALA A 60 -3.57 10.99 12.15
C ALA A 60 -3.11 12.02 11.12
N ILE A 61 -3.93 13.06 10.90
CA ILE A 61 -3.66 14.15 9.97
C ILE A 61 -3.51 15.43 10.77
N LEU A 62 -2.27 15.89 10.90
CA LEU A 62 -1.91 17.16 11.54
C LEU A 62 -2.20 18.31 10.57
N ASN A 63 -3.03 19.25 11.02
CA ASN A 63 -3.33 20.50 10.32
C ASN A 63 -2.20 21.50 10.57
N ASP A 64 -1.31 21.66 9.59
CA ASP A 64 -0.20 22.59 9.62
C ASP A 64 -0.26 23.48 8.37
N PRO A 65 -0.73 24.74 8.50
CA PRO A 65 -0.87 25.65 7.37
C PRO A 65 0.48 26.05 6.74
N THR A 66 1.61 25.71 7.37
CA THR A 66 2.95 25.94 6.84
C THR A 66 3.54 24.73 6.12
N ALA A 67 2.83 23.60 6.12
CA ALA A 67 3.28 22.39 5.44
C ALA A 67 3.41 22.60 3.93
N VAL A 68 4.41 21.95 3.36
CA VAL A 68 4.66 21.96 1.92
C VAL A 68 4.40 20.56 1.36
N PRO A 69 3.83 20.45 0.14
CA PRO A 69 3.68 19.17 -0.53
C PRO A 69 5.02 18.43 -0.66
N ARG A 70 4.98 17.10 -0.60
CA ARG A 70 6.16 16.24 -0.75
C ARG A 70 6.72 16.41 -2.16
N GLN A 71 8.00 16.76 -2.24
CA GLN A 71 8.75 16.75 -3.50
C GLN A 71 9.21 15.32 -3.81
N ASP A 72 9.31 14.99 -5.10
CA ASP A 72 9.85 13.69 -5.51
C ASP A 72 11.31 13.54 -5.07
N ASN A 73 11.70 12.30 -4.73
CA ASN A 73 13.06 11.93 -4.31
C ASN A 73 13.58 12.62 -3.03
N THR A 74 12.71 13.17 -2.17
CA THR A 74 13.12 13.63 -0.84
C THR A 74 13.42 12.47 0.11
N VAL A 75 14.45 12.62 0.95
CA VAL A 75 14.75 11.67 2.03
C VAL A 75 13.59 11.54 3.03
N GLY A 76 13.51 10.40 3.73
CA GLY A 76 12.44 10.07 4.66
C GLY A 76 11.56 8.92 4.18
N MET A 77 10.33 8.83 4.68
CA MET A 77 9.37 7.78 4.29
C MET A 77 9.06 7.87 2.79
N ASP A 78 9.33 6.79 2.06
CA ASP A 78 9.03 6.72 0.62
C ASP A 78 7.54 6.48 0.37
N HIS A 79 6.99 5.43 0.98
CA HIS A 79 5.58 5.04 0.98
C HIS A 79 5.26 4.22 2.25
N PHE A 80 3.99 3.96 2.50
CA PHE A 80 3.54 2.90 3.40
C PHE A 80 2.64 1.93 2.64
N ALA A 81 2.74 0.64 2.99
CA ALA A 81 2.05 -0.44 2.30
C ALA A 81 0.90 -0.99 3.14
N LEU A 82 -0.22 -1.25 2.48
CA LEU A 82 -1.43 -1.83 3.05
C LEU A 82 -1.79 -3.10 2.29
N THR A 83 -1.94 -4.20 3.02
CA THR A 83 -2.26 -5.51 2.46
C THR A 83 -3.76 -5.76 2.44
N PHE A 84 -4.26 -6.28 1.33
CA PHE A 84 -5.60 -6.84 1.17
C PHE A 84 -5.58 -8.35 1.37
N ASN A 85 -6.72 -8.93 1.75
CA ASN A 85 -6.81 -10.36 2.06
C ASN A 85 -6.77 -11.26 0.81
N SER A 86 -7.14 -10.71 -0.35
CA SER A 86 -7.24 -11.44 -1.62
C SER A 86 -6.97 -10.52 -2.81
N LEU A 87 -6.69 -11.11 -3.97
CA LEU A 87 -6.60 -10.34 -5.21
C LEU A 87 -7.97 -9.72 -5.55
N GLY A 88 -9.06 -10.44 -5.32
CA GLY A 88 -10.42 -9.94 -5.49
C GLY A 88 -10.68 -8.64 -4.72
N ASP A 89 -10.31 -8.58 -3.43
CA ASP A 89 -10.51 -7.37 -2.61
C ASP A 89 -9.66 -6.18 -3.12
N LEU A 90 -8.42 -6.45 -3.55
CA LEU A 90 -7.54 -5.44 -4.15
C LEU A 90 -8.14 -4.87 -5.44
N LEU A 91 -8.62 -5.75 -6.33
CA LEU A 91 -9.22 -5.37 -7.62
C LEU A 91 -10.57 -4.66 -7.44
N GLN A 92 -11.40 -5.11 -6.49
CA GLN A 92 -12.65 -4.43 -6.13
C GLN A 92 -12.37 -3.00 -5.65
N SER A 93 -11.38 -2.83 -4.78
CA SER A 93 -10.98 -1.52 -4.27
C SER A 93 -10.37 -0.64 -5.37
N TYR A 94 -9.58 -1.22 -6.27
CA TYR A 94 -9.07 -0.53 -7.46
C TYR A 94 -10.20 0.02 -8.33
N LYS A 95 -11.20 -0.80 -8.70
CA LYS A 95 -12.33 -0.35 -9.52
C LYS A 95 -13.08 0.81 -8.85
N ALA A 96 -13.36 0.70 -7.56
CA ALA A 96 -14.04 1.75 -6.80
C ALA A 96 -13.24 3.07 -6.79
N ARG A 97 -11.92 3.00 -6.61
CA ARG A 97 -11.03 4.18 -6.64
C ARG A 97 -10.96 4.80 -8.03
N ARG A 98 -10.80 3.98 -9.08
CA ARG A 98 -10.77 4.42 -10.47
C ARG A 98 -12.07 5.14 -10.86
N ASP A 99 -13.23 4.60 -10.50
CA ASP A 99 -14.52 5.22 -10.81
C ASP A 99 -14.71 6.58 -10.10
N LEU A 100 -13.91 6.84 -9.06
CA LEU A 100 -13.82 8.12 -8.35
C LEU A 100 -12.65 9.01 -8.83
N GLY A 101 -11.96 8.62 -9.90
CA GLY A 101 -10.83 9.33 -10.49
C GLY A 101 -9.51 9.18 -9.72
N ILE A 102 -9.40 8.18 -8.84
CA ILE A 102 -8.17 7.85 -8.11
C ILE A 102 -7.49 6.66 -8.78
N GLU A 103 -6.50 6.94 -9.62
CA GLU A 103 -5.76 5.93 -10.39
C GLU A 103 -4.37 5.66 -9.79
N PRO A 104 -3.86 4.41 -9.91
CA PRO A 104 -2.51 4.11 -9.50
C PRO A 104 -1.48 4.77 -10.44
N ILE A 105 -0.41 5.29 -9.86
CA ILE A 105 0.73 5.86 -10.60
C ILE A 105 1.71 4.77 -11.07
N TRP A 106 1.67 3.59 -10.46
CA TRP A 106 2.53 2.47 -10.80
C TRP A 106 1.94 1.14 -10.32
N CYS A 107 1.79 0.18 -11.23
CA CYS A 107 1.36 -1.18 -10.92
C CYS A 107 2.51 -2.15 -11.24
N VAL A 108 2.83 -3.03 -10.30
CA VAL A 108 4.01 -3.89 -10.38
C VAL A 108 3.80 -5.19 -9.62
N ASN A 109 4.31 -6.28 -10.16
CA ASN A 109 4.40 -7.54 -9.45
C ASN A 109 5.85 -7.74 -8.99
N HIS A 110 6.09 -7.57 -7.69
CA HIS A 110 7.41 -7.75 -7.09
C HIS A 110 7.81 -9.23 -7.00
N GLY A 111 6.87 -10.16 -7.25
CA GLY A 111 7.05 -11.61 -7.21
C GLY A 111 6.54 -12.22 -5.90
N MET A 112 6.77 -11.55 -4.77
CA MET A 112 6.16 -11.88 -3.48
C MET A 112 4.87 -11.10 -3.21
N SER A 113 4.65 -9.99 -3.92
CA SER A 113 3.45 -9.18 -3.85
C SER A 113 3.00 -8.69 -5.21
N THR A 114 1.68 -8.57 -5.38
CA THR A 114 1.07 -7.81 -6.48
C THR A 114 0.65 -6.45 -5.93
N SER A 115 1.27 -5.38 -6.43
CA SER A 115 1.24 -4.06 -5.81
C SER A 115 0.75 -2.96 -6.77
N MET A 116 -0.03 -2.03 -6.22
CA MET A 116 -0.48 -0.80 -6.88
C MET A 116 -0.12 0.41 -6.01
N TYR A 117 0.63 1.35 -6.56
CA TYR A 117 1.04 2.58 -5.88
C TYR A 117 0.16 3.75 -6.29
N TYR A 118 -0.25 4.54 -5.32
CA TYR A 118 -1.07 5.75 -5.47
C TYR A 118 -0.35 6.94 -4.86
N ARG A 119 -0.83 8.14 -5.20
CA ARG A 119 -0.38 9.40 -4.62
C ARG A 119 -1.55 10.10 -3.94
N ASP A 120 -1.36 10.50 -2.69
CA ASP A 120 -2.32 11.35 -1.99
C ASP A 120 -2.26 12.81 -2.51
N PRO A 121 -3.21 13.68 -2.11
CA PRO A 121 -3.23 15.08 -2.50
C PRO A 121 -1.97 15.90 -2.20
N ASP A 122 -1.14 15.49 -1.24
CA ASP A 122 0.08 16.19 -0.82
C ASP A 122 1.35 15.53 -1.36
N GLY A 123 1.22 14.49 -2.19
CA GLY A 123 2.33 13.82 -2.83
C GLY A 123 2.86 12.59 -2.09
N GLY A 124 2.28 12.22 -0.94
CA GLY A 124 2.60 11.01 -0.21
C GLY A 124 2.22 9.75 -1.01
N LYS A 125 3.05 8.72 -0.95
CA LYS A 125 2.80 7.47 -1.69
C LYS A 125 2.20 6.41 -0.78
N ILE A 126 1.22 5.71 -1.32
CA ILE A 126 0.55 4.58 -0.67
C ILE A 126 0.65 3.38 -1.59
N GLU A 127 1.13 2.27 -1.06
CA GLU A 127 1.08 0.99 -1.74
C GLU A 127 -0.13 0.20 -1.23
N THR A 128 -0.94 -0.32 -2.14
CA THR A 128 -1.92 -1.36 -1.82
C THR A 128 -1.48 -2.65 -2.50
N GLN A 129 -1.42 -3.72 -1.73
CA GLN A 129 -0.84 -4.97 -2.20
C GLN A 129 -1.61 -6.20 -1.72
N VAL A 130 -1.35 -7.34 -2.35
CA VAL A 130 -1.72 -8.67 -1.88
C VAL A 130 -0.48 -9.56 -1.95
N ASP A 131 -0.28 -10.39 -0.93
CA ASP A 131 0.80 -11.36 -0.92
C ASP A 131 0.53 -12.50 -1.91
N VAL A 132 1.56 -12.86 -2.67
CA VAL A 132 1.51 -13.97 -3.63
C VAL A 132 1.68 -15.32 -2.91
N PHE A 133 2.41 -15.34 -1.80
CA PHE A 133 2.71 -16.53 -1.00
C PHE A 133 1.77 -16.65 0.19
N GLU A 134 1.39 -17.88 0.54
CA GLU A 134 0.54 -18.16 1.72
C GLU A 134 1.28 -17.86 3.03
N THR A 135 2.60 -18.08 3.07
CA THR A 135 3.44 -17.87 4.25
C THR A 135 4.45 -16.74 4.03
N LYS A 136 4.82 -16.06 5.12
CA LYS A 136 5.85 -15.01 5.07
C LYS A 136 7.24 -15.60 4.91
N GLU A 137 7.44 -16.81 5.38
CA GLU A 137 8.66 -17.60 5.21
C GLU A 137 8.94 -17.87 3.73
N ASP A 138 7.92 -18.28 2.96
CA ASP A 138 8.05 -18.50 1.51
C ASP A 138 8.31 -17.20 0.75
N ALA A 139 7.64 -16.11 1.14
CA ALA A 139 7.90 -14.78 0.59
C ALA A 139 9.37 -14.34 0.83
N VAL A 140 9.88 -14.57 2.04
CA VAL A 140 11.30 -14.28 2.37
C VAL A 140 12.23 -15.20 1.59
N ALA A 141 11.92 -16.48 1.44
CA ALA A 141 12.71 -17.41 0.63
C ALA A 141 12.80 -16.91 -0.83
N TYR A 142 11.69 -16.47 -1.41
CA TYR A 142 11.66 -15.84 -2.73
C TYR A 142 12.52 -14.59 -2.80
N MET A 143 12.44 -13.69 -1.81
CA MET A 143 13.25 -12.47 -1.75
C MET A 143 14.76 -12.74 -1.65
N THR A 144 15.18 -13.93 -1.21
CA THR A 144 16.59 -14.34 -1.18
C THR A 144 17.06 -15.08 -2.45
N SER A 145 16.17 -15.26 -3.42
CA SER A 145 16.47 -15.96 -4.68
C SER A 145 17.27 -15.08 -5.66
N ALA A 146 17.92 -15.73 -6.63
CA ALA A 146 18.58 -15.05 -7.72
C ALA A 146 17.61 -14.23 -8.59
N GLU A 147 16.40 -14.77 -8.86
CA GLU A 147 15.38 -14.07 -9.67
C GLU A 147 15.00 -12.71 -9.06
N PHE A 148 14.80 -12.68 -7.73
CA PHE A 148 14.53 -11.41 -7.04
C PHE A 148 15.75 -10.49 -7.02
N GLY A 149 16.96 -11.04 -6.86
CA GLY A 149 18.20 -10.28 -6.89
C GLY A 149 18.49 -9.61 -8.25
N GLU A 150 18.10 -10.24 -9.35
CA GLU A 150 18.25 -9.70 -10.71
C GLU A 150 17.32 -8.52 -10.98
N ASP A 151 16.05 -8.62 -10.57
CA ASP A 151 15.08 -7.53 -10.68
C ASP A 151 14.16 -7.47 -9.44
N PRO A 152 14.56 -6.74 -8.39
CA PRO A 152 13.75 -6.63 -7.18
C PRO A 152 12.50 -5.76 -7.37
N ARG A 153 12.40 -5.02 -8.49
CA ARG A 153 11.20 -4.24 -8.82
C ARG A 153 10.16 -5.13 -9.46
N GLY A 154 10.56 -5.91 -10.45
CA GLY A 154 9.67 -6.80 -11.15
C GLY A 154 8.84 -6.15 -12.25
N PRO A 155 8.11 -7.00 -13.01
CA PRO A 155 7.39 -6.56 -14.18
C PRO A 155 6.18 -5.70 -13.82
N ARG A 156 5.90 -4.74 -14.69
CA ARG A 156 4.66 -3.96 -14.65
C ARG A 156 3.49 -4.79 -15.16
N PHE A 157 2.30 -4.51 -14.63
CA PHE A 157 1.06 -5.05 -15.17
C PHE A 157 0.05 -3.92 -15.42
N ASP A 158 -0.90 -4.18 -16.32
CA ASP A 158 -2.06 -3.30 -16.53
C ASP A 158 -3.20 -3.76 -15.60
N PRO A 159 -3.64 -2.91 -14.64
CA PRO A 159 -4.70 -3.29 -13.71
C PRO A 159 -6.04 -3.54 -14.42
N GLU A 160 -6.33 -2.91 -15.57
CA GLU A 160 -7.56 -3.17 -16.33
C GLU A 160 -7.56 -4.56 -16.96
N GLU A 161 -6.42 -4.99 -17.52
CA GLU A 161 -6.29 -6.34 -18.06
C GLU A 161 -6.35 -7.39 -16.94
N MET A 162 -5.78 -7.09 -15.77
CA MET A 162 -5.90 -7.97 -14.60
C MET A 162 -7.35 -8.10 -14.12
N VAL A 163 -8.10 -7.00 -14.03
CA VAL A 163 -9.54 -7.01 -13.72
C VAL A 163 -10.30 -7.86 -14.73
N LYS A 164 -10.08 -7.65 -16.03
CA LYS A 164 -10.76 -8.39 -17.09
C LYS A 164 -10.52 -9.90 -17.00
N ARG A 165 -9.28 -10.33 -16.79
CA ARG A 165 -8.93 -11.76 -16.66
C ARG A 165 -9.50 -12.37 -15.38
N PHE A 166 -9.47 -11.64 -14.27
CA PHE A 166 -10.11 -12.05 -13.02
C PHE A 166 -11.62 -12.24 -13.19
N GLU A 167 -12.31 -11.28 -13.81
CA GLU A 167 -13.76 -11.37 -14.09
C GLU A 167 -14.12 -12.46 -15.11
N ALA A 168 -13.18 -12.85 -15.97
CA ALA A 168 -13.32 -14.00 -16.86
C ALA A 168 -13.17 -15.35 -16.13
N GLY A 169 -12.85 -15.33 -14.83
CA GLY A 169 -12.72 -16.52 -13.99
C GLY A 169 -11.32 -17.15 -13.98
N GLU A 170 -10.28 -16.41 -14.37
CA GLU A 170 -8.91 -16.89 -14.19
C GLU A 170 -8.54 -16.96 -12.70
N ASP A 171 -7.87 -18.03 -12.30
CA ASP A 171 -7.44 -18.27 -10.92
C ASP A 171 -6.48 -17.18 -10.41
N GLU A 172 -6.69 -16.72 -9.17
CA GLU A 172 -5.88 -15.66 -8.54
C GLU A 172 -4.39 -16.02 -8.52
N ARG A 173 -4.04 -17.28 -8.22
CA ARG A 173 -2.63 -17.71 -8.17
C ARG A 173 -2.00 -17.65 -9.55
N SER A 174 -2.76 -17.88 -10.62
CA SER A 174 -2.28 -17.69 -11.99
C SER A 174 -2.00 -16.22 -12.29
N LEU A 175 -2.93 -15.34 -11.95
CA LEU A 175 -2.81 -13.89 -12.17
C LEU A 175 -1.67 -13.26 -11.36
N MET A 176 -1.42 -13.78 -10.16
CA MET A 176 -0.39 -13.26 -9.27
C MET A 176 1.02 -13.82 -9.55
N LYS A 177 1.17 -14.78 -10.48
CA LYS A 177 2.51 -15.19 -10.93
C LYS A 177 3.23 -13.99 -11.52
N ARG A 178 4.49 -13.82 -11.15
CA ARG A 178 5.34 -12.74 -11.66
C ARG A 178 5.34 -12.62 -13.19
N THR A 179 5.28 -13.74 -13.89
CA THR A 179 5.29 -13.80 -15.35
C THR A 179 3.92 -13.59 -16.01
N ALA A 180 2.83 -13.49 -15.24
CA ALA A 180 1.46 -13.46 -15.78
C ALA A 180 1.19 -12.29 -16.74
N PHE A 181 1.96 -11.20 -16.63
CA PHE A 181 1.85 -10.00 -17.48
C PHE A 181 3.19 -9.60 -18.11
N ALA A 182 4.21 -10.46 -18.02
CA ALA A 182 5.44 -10.25 -18.76
C ALA A 182 5.10 -10.27 -20.25
N LYS A 183 5.41 -9.19 -20.98
CA LYS A 183 5.33 -9.22 -22.44
C LYS A 183 6.31 -10.29 -22.92
N GLU A 184 5.87 -11.19 -23.80
CA GLU A 184 6.81 -12.04 -24.53
C GLU A 184 7.86 -11.11 -25.14
N GLU A 185 9.12 -11.25 -24.72
CA GLU A 185 10.21 -10.64 -25.47
C GLU A 185 10.18 -11.28 -26.85
N THR A 186 9.63 -10.56 -27.83
CA THR A 186 9.88 -10.87 -29.24
C THR A 186 11.39 -10.83 -29.43
N LYS A 187 12.01 -12.00 -29.46
CA LYS A 187 13.37 -12.19 -29.96
C LYS A 187 13.38 -11.77 -31.42
N GLY A 188 13.70 -10.50 -31.65
CA GLY A 188 14.12 -9.98 -32.95
C GLY A 188 15.59 -10.23 -33.17
#